data_AF-A0A919JNM3-F1
#
_entry.id   AF-A0A919JNM3-F1
#
_cell.length_a   1.000
_cell.length_b   1.000
_cell.length_c   1.000
_cell.angle_alpha   90.00
_cell.angle_beta   90.00
_cell.angle_gamma   90.00
#
_symmetry.space_group_name_H-M   'P 1'
#
loop_
_entity.id
_entity.type
_entity.pdbx_description
1 polymer ?
#
loop_
_entity_poly.entity_id
_entity_poly.type
_entity_poly.pdbx_seq_one_letter_code
_entity_poly.pdbx_strand_id
1 'polypeptide(L)'
;MTDARIDSAGEELVGSETGIDPAGLADDDLFRELASLHRTRLQTLRHGPDAALANHLRRTEELENEYLSRYAGREVDAGRLTQDF
;
A
#
# COMPACT_ATOMS: atom_id res chain seq x y z
N MET A 1 -32.79 33.72 3.69
CA MET A 1 -32.31 32.88 4.81
C MET A 1 -32.21 31.47 4.24
N THR A 2 -31.13 31.22 3.49
CA THR A 2 -30.97 30.02 2.67
C THR A 2 -30.54 28.86 3.54
N ASP A 3 -31.45 27.89 3.61
CA ASP A 3 -31.29 26.55 4.17
C ASP A 3 -30.26 25.78 3.33
N ALA A 4 -29.00 25.79 3.78
CA ALA A 4 -27.93 24.98 3.24
C ALA A 4 -28.12 23.53 3.73
N ARG A 5 -29.00 22.81 3.02
CA ARG A 5 -29.11 21.37 3.12
C ARG A 5 -27.74 20.76 2.83
N ILE A 6 -27.32 19.93 3.78
CA ILE A 6 -26.20 19.02 3.70
C ILE A 6 -26.31 18.23 2.40
N ASP A 7 -25.45 18.55 1.44
CA ASP A 7 -25.23 17.72 0.26
C ASP A 7 -24.13 16.71 0.61
N SER A 8 -24.53 15.71 1.40
CA SER A 8 -23.80 14.45 1.53
C SER A 8 -24.23 13.55 0.39
N ALA A 9 -23.71 13.78 -0.81
CA ALA A 9 -23.87 12.88 -1.94
C ALA A 9 -22.75 13.13 -2.95
N GLY A 10 -21.78 12.21 -2.97
CA GLY A 10 -20.76 12.16 -4.01
C GLY A 10 -19.32 12.26 -3.52
N GLU A 11 -18.94 11.50 -2.50
CA GLU A 11 -17.60 10.90 -2.54
C GLU A 11 -17.61 9.84 -3.66
N GLU A 12 -17.63 10.35 -4.89
CA GLU A 12 -17.16 9.62 -6.05
C GLU A 12 -15.75 9.20 -5.68
N LEU A 13 -15.53 7.88 -5.55
CA LEU A 13 -14.24 7.25 -5.34
C LEU A 13 -13.35 7.61 -6.53
N VAL A 14 -12.83 8.83 -6.54
CA VAL A 14 -11.72 9.27 -7.38
C VAL A 14 -10.59 8.38 -6.94
N GLY A 15 -10.37 7.28 -7.68
CA GLY A 15 -9.33 6.31 -7.41
C GLY A 15 -8.05 7.08 -7.12
N SER A 16 -7.53 6.93 -5.90
CA SER A 16 -6.46 7.78 -5.37
C SER A 16 -5.14 7.42 -6.07
N GLU A 17 -5.01 7.92 -7.28
CA GLU A 17 -3.81 8.00 -8.09
C GLU A 17 -2.90 6.75 -8.01
N THR A 18 -3.41 5.61 -8.48
CA THR A 18 -2.68 4.42 -8.99
C THR A 18 -2.74 3.11 -8.16
N GLY A 19 -3.89 2.73 -7.58
CA GLY A 19 -4.07 1.38 -7.02
C GLY A 19 -5.46 1.10 -6.43
N ILE A 20 -5.85 -0.18 -6.30
CA ILE A 20 -7.03 -0.61 -5.52
C ILE A 20 -6.70 -0.48 -4.02
N ASP A 21 -7.64 -0.11 -3.17
CA ASP A 21 -7.45 -0.14 -1.70
C ASP A 21 -6.92 -1.53 -1.27
N PRO A 22 -5.78 -1.64 -0.56
CA PRO A 22 -5.26 -2.92 -0.10
C PRO A 22 -6.29 -3.78 0.64
N ALA A 23 -7.19 -3.18 1.41
CA ALA A 23 -8.23 -3.90 2.15
C ALA A 23 -9.21 -4.64 1.21
N GLY A 24 -9.34 -4.19 -0.05
CA GLY A 24 -10.17 -4.82 -1.08
C GLY A 24 -9.47 -5.89 -1.91
N LEU A 25 -8.16 -6.10 -1.73
CA LEU A 25 -7.40 -7.08 -2.51
C LEU A 25 -7.63 -8.51 -1.98
N ALA A 26 -7.75 -9.47 -2.88
CA ALA A 26 -7.58 -10.89 -2.52
C ALA A 26 -6.11 -11.16 -2.14
N ASP A 27 -5.84 -12.20 -1.35
CA ASP A 27 -4.49 -12.50 -0.87
C ASP A 27 -3.47 -12.68 -2.01
N ASP A 28 -3.84 -13.41 -3.07
CA ASP A 28 -2.98 -13.61 -4.24
C ASP A 28 -2.67 -12.28 -4.96
N ASP A 29 -3.64 -11.37 -5.01
CA ASP A 29 -3.46 -10.04 -5.59
C ASP A 29 -2.52 -9.18 -4.73
N LEU A 30 -2.69 -9.22 -3.40
CA LEU A 30 -1.82 -8.53 -2.44
C LEU A 30 -0.37 -8.99 -2.60
N PHE A 31 -0.12 -10.31 -2.63
CA PHE A 31 1.23 -10.85 -2.83
C PHE A 31 1.81 -10.50 -4.20
N ARG A 32 1.00 -10.55 -5.26
CA ARG A 32 1.43 -10.15 -6.60
C ARG A 32 1.84 -8.68 -6.65
N GLU A 33 1.07 -7.79 -6.02
CA GLU A 33 1.36 -6.36 -5.99
C GLU A 33 2.63 -6.05 -5.19
N LEU A 34 2.79 -6.62 -4.00
CA LEU A 34 4.01 -6.50 -3.19
C LEU A 34 5.25 -6.96 -3.98
N ALA A 35 5.17 -8.12 -4.65
CA ALA A 35 6.25 -8.63 -5.48
C ALA A 35 6.61 -7.67 -6.64
N SER A 36 5.60 -7.09 -7.29
CA SER A 36 5.80 -6.15 -8.38
C SER A 36 6.49 -4.87 -7.91
N LEU A 37 6.07 -4.29 -6.77
CA LEU A 37 6.66 -3.08 -6.20
C LEU A 37 8.11 -3.31 -5.78
N HIS A 38 8.40 -4.39 -5.06
CA HIS A 38 9.77 -4.67 -4.62
C HIS A 38 10.72 -4.88 -5.80
N ARG A 39 10.27 -5.52 -6.88
CA ARG A 39 11.08 -5.75 -8.09
C ARG A 39 11.57 -4.46 -8.72
N THR A 40 10.76 -3.39 -8.73
CA THR A 40 11.12 -2.14 -9.41
C THR A 40 11.63 -1.05 -8.47
N ARG A 41 11.50 -1.22 -7.15
CA ARG A 41 11.80 -0.19 -6.14
C ARG A 41 13.18 0.45 -6.27
N LEU A 42 14.23 -0.35 -6.46
CA LEU A 42 15.59 0.19 -6.60
C LEU A 42 15.77 1.01 -7.89
N GLN A 43 15.12 0.60 -8.99
CA GLN A 43 15.14 1.34 -10.25
C GLN A 43 14.42 2.68 -10.08
N THR A 44 13.22 2.69 -9.51
CA THR A 44 12.47 3.94 -9.23
C THR A 44 13.26 4.86 -8.30
N LEU A 45 13.90 4.32 -7.26
CA LEU A 45 14.71 5.12 -6.32
C LEU A 45 15.88 5.82 -7.01
N ARG A 46 16.57 5.14 -7.93
CA ARG A 46 17.79 5.68 -8.55
C ARG A 46 17.50 6.56 -9.77
N HIS A 47 16.40 6.31 -10.47
CA HIS A 47 16.19 6.81 -11.83
C HIS A 47 14.77 7.31 -12.10
N GLY A 48 13.83 7.09 -11.18
CA GLY A 48 12.46 7.58 -11.32
C GLY A 48 12.35 9.08 -11.02
N PRO A 49 11.31 9.75 -11.55
CA PRO A 49 10.96 11.10 -11.09
C PRO A 49 10.45 11.05 -9.64
N ASP A 50 10.57 12.17 -8.93
CA ASP A 50 10.19 12.28 -7.51
C ASP A 50 8.73 11.83 -7.26
N ALA A 51 7.81 12.15 -8.16
CA ALA A 51 6.42 11.73 -8.07
C ALA A 51 6.26 10.19 -8.11
N ALA A 52 7.05 9.50 -8.95
CA ALA A 52 7.02 8.04 -9.02
C ALA A 52 7.60 7.41 -7.74
N LEU A 53 8.67 7.99 -7.20
CA LEU A 53 9.24 7.53 -5.94
C LEU A 53 8.26 7.73 -4.78
N ALA A 54 7.63 8.90 -4.69
CA ALA A 54 6.62 9.20 -3.68
C ALA A 54 5.45 8.19 -3.73
N ASN A 55 4.96 7.89 -4.94
CA ASN A 55 3.93 6.87 -5.11
C ASN A 55 4.40 5.48 -4.68
N HIS A 56 5.62 5.08 -5.05
CA HIS A 56 6.19 3.79 -4.63
C HIS A 56 6.30 3.66 -3.12
N LEU A 57 6.74 4.70 -2.42
CA LEU A 57 6.88 4.69 -0.96
C LEU A 57 5.51 4.53 -0.29
N ARG A 58 4.55 5.38 -0.65
CA ARG A 58 3.17 5.31 -0.14
C ARG A 58 2.55 3.93 -0.38
N ARG A 59 2.62 3.43 -1.62
CA ARG A 59 1.99 2.16 -1.98
C ARG A 59 2.64 0.95 -1.32
N THR A 60 3.96 1.01 -1.11
CA THR A 60 4.68 -0.05 -0.37
C THR A 60 4.19 -0.10 1.07
N GLU A 61 4.11 1.05 1.74
CA GLU A 61 3.62 1.14 3.12
C GLU A 61 2.17 0.66 3.26
N GLU A 62 1.27 1.10 2.36
CA GLU A 62 -0.13 0.67 2.34
C GLU A 62 -0.28 -0.86 2.26
N LEU A 63 0.43 -1.52 1.33
CA LEU A 63 0.34 -2.96 1.13
C LEU A 63 1.05 -3.76 2.24
N GLU A 64 2.17 -3.25 2.77
CA GLU A 64 2.87 -3.88 3.89
C GLU A 64 2.01 -3.83 5.16
N ASN A 65 1.34 -2.72 5.43
CA ASN A 65 0.41 -2.59 6.56
C ASN A 65 -0.75 -3.58 6.44
N GLU A 66 -1.33 -3.73 5.24
CA GLU A 66 -2.39 -4.71 5.03
C GLU A 66 -1.89 -6.15 5.22
N TYR A 67 -0.69 -6.47 4.71
CA TYR A 67 -0.07 -7.77 4.97
C TYR A 67 0.12 -8.02 6.47
N LEU A 68 0.62 -7.04 7.23
CA LEU A 68 0.80 -7.19 8.68
C LEU A 68 -0.53 -7.31 9.43
N SER A 69 -1.58 -6.64 8.96
CA SER A 69 -2.95 -6.75 9.48
C SER A 69 -3.51 -8.16 9.31
N ARG A 70 -3.40 -8.75 8.11
CA ARG A 70 -3.85 -10.12 7.81
C ARG A 70 -2.99 -11.20 8.47
N TYR A 71 -1.69 -10.97 8.55
CA TYR A 71 -0.70 -11.97 8.97
C TYR A 71 0.07 -11.53 10.23
N ALA A 72 -0.66 -11.12 11.27
CA ALA A 72 -0.07 -10.69 12.54
C ALA A 72 0.82 -11.78 13.20
N GLY A 73 0.51 -13.06 12.97
CA GLY A 73 1.28 -14.23 13.43
C GLY A 73 2.22 -14.84 12.39
N ARG A 74 2.66 -14.07 11.37
CA ARG A 74 3.55 -14.56 10.31
C ARG A 74 4.81 -15.24 10.88
N GLU A 75 5.27 -16.27 10.19
CA GLU A 75 6.51 -16.96 10.52
C GLU A 75 7.70 -16.01 10.37
N VAL A 76 8.50 -15.90 11.42
CA VAL A 76 9.78 -15.20 11.40
C VAL A 76 10.87 -16.25 11.37
N ASP A 77 11.69 -16.24 10.33
CA ASP A 77 12.84 -17.14 10.21
C ASP A 77 13.83 -16.84 11.35
N ALA A 78 13.97 -17.80 12.27
CA ALA A 78 14.86 -17.68 13.42
C ALA A 78 16.33 -17.46 13.00
N GLY A 79 16.75 -17.97 11.84
CA GLY A 79 18.09 -17.74 11.29
C GLY A 79 18.35 -16.29 10.83
N ARG A 80 17.30 -15.48 10.70
CA ARG A 80 17.40 -14.04 10.39
C ARG A 80 17.42 -13.14 11.63
N LEU A 81 17.22 -13.71 12.81
CA LEU A 81 17.33 -12.97 14.06
C LEU A 81 18.82 -12.80 14.38
N THR A 82 19.29 -11.55 14.41
CA THR A 82 20.72 -11.25 14.65
C THR A 82 21.02 -11.04 16.13
N GLN A 83 20.00 -10.87 16.97
CA GLN A 83 20.04 -10.83 18.43
C GLN A 83 18.68 -11.27 19.01
N ASP A 84 18.68 -11.76 20.25
CA ASP A 84 17.44 -11.99 21.01
C ASP A 84 16.74 -10.63 21.27
N PHE A 85 15.47 -10.53 20.86
CA PHE A 85 14.61 -9.34 20.98
C PHE A 85 13.83 -9.32 22.29
#